data_AF-A0A7S2X0T8-F1
#
_entry.id   AF-A0A7S2X0T8-F1
#
_cell.length_a   1.000
_cell.length_b   1.000
_cell.length_c   1.000
_cell.angle_alpha   90.00
_cell.angle_beta   90.00
_cell.angle_gamma   90.00
#
_symmetry.space_group_name_H-M   'P 1'
#
loop_
_entity.id
_entity.type
_entity.pdbx_description
1 polymer ?
#
loop_
_entity_poly.entity_id
_entity_poly.type
_entity_poly.pdbx_seq_one_letter_code
_entity_poly.pdbx_strand_id
1 'polypeptide(L)'
;TLYILQKSWEMFQAMLENEEATKLEDNAEAFCSIFRNVIQSAKTAAIDVVPAILSRTLHLLRLHAHSTCLEVVASAVEVFGSDDRVKQHLGEVVHQSLSVSFAFLQTVKIGENAEHVQAIYDVASRCLIFRPEIVLSPQVLEILVQMGSSNVKLRERESFTAV
;
A
#
# COMPACT_ATOMS: atom_id res chain seq x y z
N THR A 1 1.71 26.83 -1.59
CA THR A 1 1.71 25.38 -1.28
C THR A 1 1.96 24.53 -2.52
N LEU A 2 1.18 24.66 -3.61
CA LEU A 2 1.37 23.93 -4.88
C LEU A 2 2.78 24.07 -5.50
N TYR A 3 3.34 25.28 -5.54
CA TYR A 3 4.68 25.53 -6.11
C TYR A 3 5.80 24.84 -5.33
N ILE A 4 5.73 24.86 -3.99
CA ILE A 4 6.71 24.20 -3.12
C ILE A 4 6.61 22.69 -3.34
N LEU A 5 5.40 22.14 -3.44
CA LEU A 5 5.19 20.72 -3.67
C LEU A 5 5.74 20.26 -5.02
N GLN A 6 5.50 21.02 -6.10
CA GLN A 6 6.07 20.72 -7.42
C GLN A 6 7.60 20.80 -7.43
N LYS A 7 8.21 21.82 -6.84
CA LYS A 7 9.67 21.96 -6.79
C LYS A 7 10.34 20.95 -5.87
N SER A 8 9.74 20.65 -4.73
CA SER A 8 10.20 19.55 -3.88
C SER A 8 10.03 18.21 -4.58
N TRP A 9 8.97 18.03 -5.39
CA TRP A 9 8.73 16.79 -6.14
C TRP A 9 9.82 16.50 -7.17
N GLU A 10 10.32 17.51 -7.91
CA GLU A 10 11.47 17.34 -8.83
C GLU A 10 12.70 16.76 -8.11
N MET A 11 13.01 17.29 -6.92
CA MET A 11 14.12 16.80 -6.08
C MET A 11 13.85 15.39 -5.53
N PHE A 12 12.61 15.10 -5.14
CA PHE A 12 12.21 13.75 -4.73
C PHE A 12 12.32 12.75 -5.87
N GLN A 13 11.92 13.11 -7.09
CA GLN A 13 12.06 12.25 -8.26
C GLN A 13 13.52 11.90 -8.51
N ALA A 14 14.44 12.87 -8.46
CA ALA A 14 15.86 12.61 -8.62
C ALA A 14 16.41 11.64 -7.55
N MET A 15 15.95 11.72 -6.30
CA MET A 15 16.34 10.76 -5.25
C MET A 15 15.74 9.37 -5.50
N LEU A 16 14.53 9.30 -6.03
CA LEU A 16 13.85 8.04 -6.33
C LEU A 16 14.42 7.36 -7.58
N GLU A 17 14.96 8.11 -8.53
CA GLU A 17 15.67 7.59 -9.70
C GLU A 17 17.05 7.02 -9.35
N ASN A 18 17.58 7.32 -8.17
CA ASN A 18 18.78 6.68 -7.66
C ASN A 18 18.46 5.24 -7.20
N GLU A 19 18.75 4.27 -8.07
CA GLU A 19 18.49 2.85 -7.79
C GLU A 19 19.18 2.35 -6.52
N GLU A 20 20.40 2.83 -6.21
CA GLU A 20 21.13 2.43 -5.00
C GLU A 20 20.40 2.89 -3.74
N ALA A 21 19.85 4.10 -3.75
CA ALA A 21 19.07 4.62 -2.63
C ALA A 21 17.83 3.76 -2.35
N THR A 22 17.20 3.20 -3.40
CA THR A 22 15.97 2.41 -3.26
C THR A 22 16.16 0.93 -2.98
N LYS A 23 17.41 0.43 -3.07
CA LYS A 23 17.77 -0.93 -2.66
C LYS A 23 17.95 -1.07 -1.15
N LEU A 24 18.12 0.05 -0.45
CA LEU A 24 18.24 0.05 1.01
C LEU A 24 16.84 0.05 1.65
N GLU A 25 16.61 -0.91 2.54
CA GLU A 25 15.34 -1.16 3.22
C GLU A 25 14.86 0.08 4.00
N ASP A 26 15.72 0.65 4.86
CA ASP A 26 15.43 1.85 5.65
C ASP A 26 14.99 3.06 4.81
N ASN A 27 15.55 3.18 3.60
CA ASN A 27 15.18 4.26 2.69
C ASN A 27 13.78 4.05 2.11
N ALA A 28 13.38 2.80 1.85
CA ALA A 28 12.04 2.50 1.36
C ALA A 28 10.96 2.94 2.35
N GLU A 29 11.16 2.67 3.64
CA GLU A 29 10.27 3.12 4.70
C GLU A 29 10.21 4.65 4.78
N ALA A 30 11.36 5.31 4.75
CA ALA A 30 11.44 6.77 4.75
C ALA A 30 10.69 7.40 3.56
N PHE A 31 10.88 6.87 2.35
CA PHE A 31 10.16 7.32 1.16
C PHE A 31 8.64 7.12 1.31
N CYS A 32 8.19 5.96 1.78
CA CYS A 32 6.78 5.70 2.00
C CYS A 32 6.17 6.64 3.05
N SER A 33 6.88 6.93 4.14
CA SER A 33 6.44 7.91 5.14
C SER A 33 6.26 9.30 4.53
N ILE A 34 7.21 9.75 3.71
CA ILE A 34 7.12 11.03 2.99
C ILE A 34 5.93 11.04 2.04
N PHE A 35 5.73 9.98 1.25
CA PHE A 35 4.60 9.87 0.32
C PHE A 35 3.25 9.92 1.04
N ARG A 36 3.12 9.18 2.14
CA ARG A 36 1.92 9.18 2.99
C ARG A 36 1.62 10.59 3.49
N ASN A 37 2.64 11.28 4.02
CA ASN A 37 2.50 12.64 4.54
C ASN A 37 2.14 13.64 3.44
N VAL A 38 2.71 13.51 2.24
CA VAL A 38 2.36 14.33 1.07
C VAL A 38 0.89 14.15 0.72
N ILE A 39 0.43 12.91 0.58
CA ILE A 39 -0.97 12.57 0.26
C ILE A 39 -1.92 13.16 1.31
N GLN A 40 -1.64 12.94 2.60
CA GLN A 40 -2.52 13.36 3.69
C GLN A 40 -2.54 14.88 3.88
N SER A 41 -1.39 15.55 3.70
CA SER A 41 -1.26 16.99 3.93
C SER A 41 -1.75 17.82 2.74
N ALA A 42 -1.38 17.42 1.52
CA ALA A 42 -1.72 18.16 0.31
C ALA A 42 -3.10 17.80 -0.24
N LYS A 43 -3.60 16.59 0.06
CA LYS A 43 -4.89 16.08 -0.39
C LYS A 43 -5.06 16.27 -1.89
N THR A 44 -6.19 16.82 -2.34
CA THR A 44 -6.51 17.08 -3.74
C THR A 44 -5.49 17.98 -4.46
N ALA A 45 -4.69 18.78 -3.74
CA ALA A 45 -3.62 19.58 -4.33
C ALA A 45 -2.41 18.74 -4.82
N ALA A 46 -2.29 17.48 -4.38
CA ALA A 46 -1.26 16.55 -4.86
C ALA A 46 -1.72 15.66 -6.02
N ILE A 47 -2.93 15.86 -6.57
CA ILE A 47 -3.51 14.95 -7.57
C ILE A 47 -2.57 14.66 -8.75
N ASP A 48 -1.84 15.67 -9.24
CA ASP A 48 -0.96 15.52 -10.40
C ASP A 48 0.28 14.66 -10.12
N VAL A 49 0.72 14.59 -8.86
CA VAL A 49 1.90 13.80 -8.46
C VAL A 49 1.53 12.41 -7.92
N VAL A 50 0.26 12.18 -7.57
CA VAL A 50 -0.22 10.91 -6.99
C VAL A 50 0.05 9.70 -7.87
N PRO A 51 -0.16 9.72 -9.21
CA PRO A 51 0.16 8.57 -10.05
C PRO A 51 1.62 8.14 -9.95
N ALA A 52 2.55 9.11 -9.91
CA ALA A 52 3.98 8.84 -9.80
C ALA A 52 4.35 8.31 -8.39
N ILE A 53 3.77 8.88 -7.33
CA ILE A 53 3.89 8.36 -5.95
C ILE A 53 3.46 6.90 -5.88
N LEU A 54 2.28 6.58 -6.42
CA LEU A 54 1.70 5.24 -6.37
C LEU A 54 2.53 4.22 -7.17
N SER A 55 2.98 4.60 -8.36
CA SER A 55 3.87 3.75 -9.17
C SER A 55 5.18 3.44 -8.45
N ARG A 56 5.77 4.44 -7.75
CA ARG A 56 7.00 4.23 -6.99
C ARG A 56 6.77 3.42 -5.73
N THR A 57 5.66 3.65 -5.04
CA THR A 57 5.25 2.84 -3.87
C THR A 57 5.11 1.37 -4.24
N LEU A 58 4.46 1.07 -5.37
CA LEU A 58 4.33 -0.30 -5.87
C LEU A 58 5.68 -0.93 -6.23
N HIS A 59 6.61 -0.13 -6.78
CA HIS A 59 7.97 -0.60 -7.02
C HIS A 59 8.69 -0.96 -5.72
N LEU A 60 8.63 -0.10 -4.69
CA LEU A 60 9.22 -0.38 -3.37
C LEU A 60 8.59 -1.61 -2.71
N LEU A 61 7.27 -1.77 -2.82
CA LEU A 61 6.56 -2.94 -2.31
C LEU A 61 7.05 -4.24 -2.96
N ARG A 62 7.36 -4.23 -4.25
CA ARG A 62 7.90 -5.41 -4.95
C ARG A 62 9.32 -5.76 -4.53
N LEU A 63 10.11 -4.78 -4.13
CA LEU A 63 11.49 -4.99 -3.70
C LEU A 63 11.58 -5.50 -2.27
N HIS A 64 10.82 -4.88 -1.36
CA HIS A 64 11.00 -5.07 0.08
C HIS A 64 9.79 -5.66 0.80
N ALA A 65 8.62 -5.66 0.17
CA ALA A 65 7.37 -6.15 0.76
C ALA A 65 7.01 -5.51 2.13
N HIS A 66 7.33 -4.22 2.35
CA HIS A 66 6.98 -3.54 3.59
C HIS A 66 5.51 -3.14 3.69
N SER A 67 4.98 -3.26 4.90
CA SER A 67 3.66 -2.78 5.30
C SER A 67 3.47 -1.28 5.08
N THR A 68 4.52 -0.46 5.26
CA THR A 68 4.47 1.00 5.05
C THR A 68 4.17 1.39 3.61
N CYS A 69 4.50 0.54 2.62
CA CYS A 69 4.06 0.75 1.24
C CYS A 69 2.53 0.64 1.11
N LEU A 70 1.92 -0.32 1.80
CA LEU A 70 0.47 -0.50 1.81
C LEU A 70 -0.25 0.65 2.52
N GLU A 71 0.35 1.24 3.55
CA GLU A 71 -0.19 2.43 4.21
C GLU A 71 -0.30 3.65 3.28
N VAL A 72 0.66 3.81 2.36
CA VAL A 72 0.61 4.85 1.31
C VAL A 72 -0.58 4.60 0.38
N VAL A 73 -0.75 3.36 -0.08
CA VAL A 73 -1.87 2.96 -0.94
C VAL A 73 -3.20 3.18 -0.21
N ALA A 74 -3.30 2.77 1.05
CA ALA A 74 -4.46 2.98 1.90
C ALA A 74 -4.79 4.48 2.00
N SER A 75 -3.78 5.33 2.19
CA SER A 75 -3.97 6.79 2.30
C SER A 75 -4.38 7.41 0.98
N ALA A 76 -3.88 6.90 -0.15
CA ALA A 76 -4.33 7.34 -1.47
C ALA A 76 -5.79 6.97 -1.73
N VAL A 77 -6.23 5.78 -1.32
CA VAL A 77 -7.64 5.36 -1.42
C VAL A 77 -8.55 6.26 -0.60
N GLU A 78 -8.15 6.59 0.62
CA GLU A 78 -8.92 7.49 1.50
C GLU A 78 -9.07 8.90 0.93
N VAL A 79 -7.99 9.46 0.37
CA VAL A 79 -7.98 10.84 -0.12
C VAL A 79 -8.56 10.97 -1.53
N PHE A 80 -8.27 10.01 -2.42
CA PHE A 80 -8.56 10.11 -3.85
C PHE A 80 -9.49 9.02 -4.36
N GLY A 81 -10.05 8.18 -3.49
CA GLY A 81 -10.92 7.07 -3.91
C GLY A 81 -12.03 7.52 -4.84
N SER A 82 -12.66 8.66 -4.56
CA SER A 82 -13.75 9.22 -5.36
C SER A 82 -13.32 10.17 -6.48
N ASP A 83 -12.02 10.37 -6.73
CA ASP A 83 -11.52 11.28 -7.78
C ASP A 83 -11.34 10.56 -9.12
N ASP A 84 -12.16 10.94 -10.12
CA ASP A 84 -12.18 10.30 -11.43
C ASP A 84 -10.85 10.41 -12.19
N ARG A 85 -10.02 11.42 -11.90
CA ARG A 85 -8.76 11.65 -12.63
C ARG A 85 -7.71 10.57 -12.36
N VAL A 86 -7.74 9.98 -11.18
CA VAL A 86 -6.80 8.93 -10.75
C VAL A 86 -7.49 7.60 -10.49
N LYS A 87 -8.82 7.54 -10.67
CA LYS A 87 -9.67 6.40 -10.33
C LYS A 87 -9.16 5.07 -10.90
N GLN A 88 -8.80 5.05 -12.19
CA GLN A 88 -8.32 3.85 -12.87
C GLN A 88 -6.95 3.42 -12.32
N HIS A 89 -5.97 4.32 -12.34
CA HIS A 89 -4.59 4.05 -11.89
C HIS A 89 -4.55 3.59 -10.43
N LEU A 90 -5.32 4.25 -9.56
CA LEU A 90 -5.47 3.86 -8.16
C LEU A 90 -6.00 2.43 -8.01
N GLY A 91 -7.02 2.06 -8.80
CA GLY A 91 -7.57 0.71 -8.81
C GLY A 91 -6.52 -0.33 -9.22
N GLU A 92 -5.78 -0.07 -10.30
CA GLU A 92 -4.70 -0.94 -10.78
C GLU A 92 -3.60 -1.12 -9.73
N VAL A 93 -3.20 -0.03 -9.05
CA VAL A 93 -2.18 -0.08 -8.00
C VAL A 93 -2.67 -0.85 -6.77
N VAL A 94 -3.93 -0.68 -6.35
CA VAL A 94 -4.49 -1.47 -5.24
C VAL A 94 -4.47 -2.95 -5.58
N HIS A 95 -4.99 -3.34 -6.76
CA HIS A 95 -4.99 -4.73 -7.19
C HIS A 95 -3.58 -5.32 -7.21
N GLN A 96 -2.62 -4.63 -7.81
CA GLN A 96 -1.24 -5.11 -7.87
C GLN A 96 -0.59 -5.18 -6.49
N SER A 97 -0.87 -4.23 -5.60
CA SER A 97 -0.31 -4.21 -4.25
C SER A 97 -0.81 -5.39 -3.41
N LEU A 98 -2.11 -5.69 -3.50
CA LEU A 98 -2.71 -6.85 -2.83
C LEU A 98 -2.17 -8.16 -3.38
N SER A 99 -2.04 -8.30 -4.70
CA SER A 99 -1.46 -9.50 -5.31
C SER A 99 0.00 -9.74 -4.93
N VAL A 100 0.83 -8.69 -4.94
CA VAL A 100 2.24 -8.77 -4.51
C VAL A 100 2.33 -9.17 -3.03
N SER A 101 1.51 -8.54 -2.19
CA SER A 101 1.49 -8.81 -0.75
C SER A 101 1.01 -10.22 -0.43
N PHE A 102 0.01 -10.70 -1.17
CA PHE A 102 -0.48 -12.07 -1.03
C PHE A 102 0.59 -13.08 -1.44
N ALA A 103 1.27 -12.87 -2.57
CA ALA A 103 2.36 -13.74 -3.00
C ALA A 103 3.52 -13.76 -1.98
N PHE A 104 3.85 -12.61 -1.39
CA PHE A 104 4.82 -12.54 -0.29
C PHE A 104 4.37 -13.37 0.92
N LEU A 105 3.13 -13.21 1.37
CA LEU A 105 2.59 -13.97 2.51
C LEU A 105 2.47 -15.48 2.26
N GLN A 106 2.52 -15.93 1.01
CA GLN A 106 2.62 -17.36 0.68
C GLN A 106 4.04 -17.91 0.84
N THR A 107 5.08 -17.07 0.76
CA THR A 107 6.48 -17.48 0.90
C THR A 107 7.00 -17.35 2.33
N VAL A 108 6.37 -16.51 3.15
CA VAL A 108 6.72 -16.31 4.56
C VAL A 108 5.65 -16.87 5.49
N LYS A 109 6.00 -17.10 6.77
CA LYS A 109 4.99 -17.45 7.77
C LYS A 109 4.12 -16.23 8.08
N ILE A 110 2.84 -16.35 7.79
CA ILE A 110 1.84 -15.29 8.01
C ILE A 110 1.87 -14.77 9.46
N GLY A 111 2.01 -15.65 10.46
CA GLY A 111 2.04 -15.28 11.87
C GLY A 111 3.23 -14.41 12.28
N GLU A 112 4.34 -14.47 11.54
CA GLU A 112 5.53 -13.64 11.78
C GLU A 112 5.42 -12.27 11.09
N ASN A 113 4.36 -12.03 10.30
CA ASN A 113 4.16 -10.82 9.48
C ASN A 113 2.79 -10.17 9.72
N ALA A 114 2.36 -10.14 10.99
CA ALA A 114 1.04 -9.62 11.38
C ALA A 114 0.82 -8.16 10.97
N GLU A 115 1.86 -7.32 10.99
CA GLU A 115 1.78 -5.92 10.55
C GLU A 115 1.45 -5.80 9.06
N HIS A 116 2.04 -6.66 8.24
CA HIS A 116 1.78 -6.69 6.80
C HIS A 116 0.34 -7.13 6.50
N VAL A 117 -0.13 -8.16 7.21
CA VAL A 117 -1.51 -8.63 7.14
C VAL A 117 -2.49 -7.52 7.54
N GLN A 118 -2.21 -6.81 8.65
CA GLN A 118 -3.03 -5.69 9.10
C GLN A 118 -3.09 -4.59 8.02
N ALA A 119 -1.96 -4.23 7.44
CA ALA A 119 -1.90 -3.21 6.40
C ALA A 119 -2.71 -3.59 5.14
N ILE A 120 -2.75 -4.87 4.78
CA ILE A 120 -3.64 -5.37 3.70
C ILE A 120 -5.11 -5.15 4.05
N TYR A 121 -5.53 -5.48 5.27
CA TYR A 121 -6.92 -5.25 5.71
C TYR A 121 -7.26 -3.77 5.82
N ASP A 122 -6.30 -2.91 6.16
CA ASP A 122 -6.50 -1.47 6.18
C ASP A 122 -6.74 -0.91 4.76
N VAL A 123 -6.00 -1.39 3.76
CA VAL A 123 -6.27 -1.05 2.34
C VAL A 123 -7.68 -1.52 1.96
N ALA A 124 -8.03 -2.77 2.26
CA ALA A 124 -9.34 -3.32 1.92
C ALA A 124 -10.48 -2.56 2.61
N SER A 125 -10.31 -2.19 3.88
CA SER A 125 -11.29 -1.41 4.64
C SER A 125 -11.55 -0.04 4.00
N ARG A 126 -10.48 0.68 3.63
CA ARG A 126 -10.61 1.97 2.95
C ARG A 126 -11.22 1.81 1.56
N CYS A 127 -10.88 0.76 0.83
CA CYS A 127 -11.54 0.46 -0.43
C CYS A 127 -13.04 0.20 -0.23
N LEU A 128 -13.48 -0.55 0.78
CA LEU A 128 -14.91 -0.76 1.03
C LEU A 128 -15.68 0.55 1.25
N ILE A 129 -15.04 1.56 1.83
CA ILE A 129 -15.65 2.87 2.09
C ILE A 129 -15.64 3.76 0.83
N PHE A 130 -14.49 3.87 0.16
CA PHE A 130 -14.28 4.89 -0.88
C PHE A 130 -14.39 4.33 -2.31
N ARG A 131 -14.11 3.03 -2.50
CA ARG A 131 -14.03 2.32 -3.80
C ARG A 131 -14.40 0.82 -3.69
N PRO A 132 -15.64 0.50 -3.29
CA PRO A 132 -16.04 -0.87 -2.98
C PRO A 132 -15.90 -1.81 -4.18
N GLU A 133 -16.00 -1.30 -5.40
CA GLU A 133 -15.85 -2.10 -6.62
C GLU A 133 -14.49 -2.81 -6.72
N ILE A 134 -13.43 -2.28 -6.09
CA ILE A 134 -12.10 -2.90 -6.08
C ILE A 134 -12.09 -4.16 -5.20
N VAL A 135 -12.69 -4.08 -4.00
CA VAL A 135 -12.73 -5.21 -3.05
C VAL A 135 -13.73 -6.27 -3.46
N LEU A 136 -14.84 -5.84 -4.07
CA LEU A 136 -15.88 -6.74 -4.58
C LEU A 136 -15.47 -7.43 -5.89
N SER A 137 -14.28 -7.15 -6.43
CA SER A 137 -13.73 -7.92 -7.55
C SER A 137 -13.46 -9.37 -7.09
N PRO A 138 -13.77 -10.39 -7.92
CA PRO A 138 -13.58 -11.78 -7.54
C PRO A 138 -12.15 -12.09 -7.09
N GLN A 139 -11.15 -11.51 -7.76
CA GLN A 139 -9.75 -11.77 -7.44
C GLN A 139 -9.35 -11.22 -6.06
N VAL A 140 -9.78 -10.01 -5.71
CA VAL A 140 -9.44 -9.40 -4.42
C VAL A 140 -10.19 -10.07 -3.29
N LEU A 141 -11.47 -10.37 -3.51
CA LEU A 141 -12.28 -11.08 -2.52
C LEU A 141 -11.69 -12.45 -2.19
N GLU A 142 -11.25 -13.20 -3.20
CA GLU A 142 -10.58 -14.49 -3.02
C GLU A 142 -9.31 -14.36 -2.16
N ILE A 143 -8.44 -13.39 -2.47
CA ILE A 143 -7.23 -13.10 -1.69
C ILE A 143 -7.56 -12.82 -0.21
N LEU A 144 -8.53 -11.94 0.04
CA LEU A 144 -8.92 -11.54 1.40
C LEU A 144 -9.52 -12.69 2.21
N VAL A 145 -10.33 -13.54 1.57
CA VAL A 145 -10.92 -14.74 2.20
C VAL A 145 -9.84 -15.77 2.51
N GLN A 146 -8.93 -16.04 1.58
CA GLN A 146 -7.83 -16.99 1.78
C GLN A 146 -6.92 -16.55 2.93
N MET A 147 -6.56 -15.26 3.01
CA MET A 147 -5.79 -14.71 4.13
C MET A 147 -6.58 -14.81 5.45
N GLY A 148 -7.88 -14.45 5.44
CA GLY A 148 -8.72 -14.49 6.63
C GLY A 148 -8.79 -15.89 7.23
N SER A 149 -9.00 -16.90 6.37
CA SER A 149 -9.04 -18.31 6.79
C SER A 149 -7.71 -18.81 7.37
N SER A 150 -6.58 -18.27 6.91
CA SER A 150 -5.24 -18.64 7.39
C SER A 150 -4.91 -17.96 8.72
N ASN A 151 -5.35 -16.71 8.92
CA ASN A 151 -5.17 -15.94 10.15
C ASN A 151 -5.99 -16.47 11.33
N VAL A 152 -7.24 -16.88 11.09
CA VAL A 152 -8.09 -17.48 12.14
C VAL A 152 -7.45 -18.75 12.70
N LYS A 153 -6.87 -19.58 11.83
CA LYS A 153 -6.15 -20.82 12.23
C LYS A 153 -4.89 -20.55 13.04
N LEU A 154 -4.20 -19.42 12.82
CA LEU A 154 -3.03 -19.03 13.60
C LEU A 154 -3.42 -18.64 15.03
N ARG A 155 -4.48 -17.86 15.18
CA ARG A 155 -5.01 -17.44 16.49
C ARG A 155 -5.49 -18.62 17.33
N GLU A 156 -6.09 -19.63 16.68
CA GLU A 156 -6.42 -20.92 17.33
C GLU A 156 -5.17 -21.69 17.77
N ARG A 157 -4.09 -21.72 16.97
CA ARG A 157 -2.84 -22.40 17.36
C ARG A 157 -2.14 -21.74 18.54
N GLU A 158 -2.03 -20.42 18.56
CA GLU A 158 -1.42 -19.69 19.68
C GLU A 158 -2.22 -19.86 20.98
N SER A 159 -3.55 -19.90 20.90
CA SER A 159 -4.40 -20.19 22.05
C SER A 159 -4.33 -21.65 22.53
N PHE A 160 -3.94 -22.59 21.67
CA PHE A 160 -3.67 -23.99 22.06
C PHE A 160 -2.29 -24.22 22.69
N THR A 161 -1.31 -23.33 22.45
CA THR A 161 0.02 -23.40 23.08
C THR A 161 0.11 -22.69 24.45
N ALA A 162 -0.97 -22.06 24.90
CA ALA A 162 -1.09 -21.47 26.23
C ALA A 162 -1.76 -22.45 27.22
N VAL A 163 -1.11 -23.60 27.49
CA VAL A 163 -1.44 -24.50 28.60
C VAL A 163 -0.17 -25.00 29.26
#